data_AF-A0A3M2AP82-F1
#
_entry.id   AF-A0A3M2AP82-F1
#
_cell.length_a   1.000
_cell.length_b   1.000
_cell.length_c   1.000
_cell.angle_alpha   90.00
_cell.angle_beta   90.00
_cell.angle_gamma   90.00
#
_symmetry.space_group_name_H-M   'P 1'
#
loop_
_entity.id
_entity.type
_entity.pdbx_description
1 polymer ?
#
loop_
_entity_poly.entity_id
_entity_poly.type
_entity_poly.pdbx_seq_one_letter_code
_entity_poly.pdbx_strand_id
1 'polypeptide(L)'
;MSATGCRPPRSIGSWRNSAAAPAWSRPAPRKPATAATPAARGADPMAIRAPLFPLPNVLLYPSAILPIHVFETRYVHLVEDLLARGEDRLVLGLLRDGWEDDYFGSPPVHPVAGLAQVLHFGEKLDGRYNILVQGIGRVQILRQTGRGVPYRLVEVEPLAEREPPPPQAEALRRALRDGLIDFADGSLMVQADAPLGYLADVLLVALPTPIEEKQELFAILDQRLRAEKVLQLLERAVRDRRSWSAAPMPIAAGWN
;
A
#
# COMPACT_ATOMS: atom_id res chain seq x y z
N MET A 1 -4.73 -71.37 -25.60
CA MET A 1 -3.85 -72.46 -26.09
C MET A 1 -3.41 -72.10 -27.51
N SER A 2 -2.17 -72.47 -27.84
CA SER A 2 -1.54 -72.46 -29.17
C SER A 2 -0.79 -71.19 -29.58
N ALA A 3 0.53 -71.32 -29.44
CA ALA A 3 1.60 -70.50 -29.97
C ALA A 3 1.99 -70.95 -31.39
N THR A 4 2.55 -70.03 -32.19
CA THR A 4 3.61 -70.22 -33.22
C THR A 4 3.72 -68.88 -33.98
N GLY A 5 4.85 -68.18 -34.13
CA GLY A 5 6.26 -68.57 -34.12
C GLY A 5 6.74 -68.83 -35.55
N CYS A 6 7.36 -67.85 -36.22
CA CYS A 6 8.56 -68.02 -37.09
C CYS A 6 8.97 -66.72 -37.83
N ARG A 7 10.19 -66.25 -37.56
CA ARG A 7 11.13 -65.56 -38.49
C ARG A 7 11.79 -66.62 -39.41
N PRO A 8 12.66 -66.35 -40.43
CA PRO A 8 13.61 -65.23 -40.66
C PRO A 8 13.78 -64.90 -42.20
N PRO A 9 14.93 -64.50 -42.83
CA PRO A 9 16.23 -63.93 -42.40
C PRO A 9 16.79 -62.74 -43.25
N ARG A 10 17.90 -62.12 -42.76
CA ARG A 10 19.14 -61.62 -43.45
C ARG A 10 19.05 -60.53 -44.56
N SER A 11 19.60 -59.33 -44.40
CA SER A 11 21.01 -58.85 -44.37
C SER A 11 21.65 -58.52 -45.74
N ILE A 12 22.32 -57.35 -45.83
CA ILE A 12 23.48 -56.94 -46.65
C ILE A 12 23.27 -55.82 -47.70
N GLY A 13 24.19 -54.84 -47.67
CA GLY A 13 24.51 -53.82 -48.70
C GLY A 13 23.96 -52.43 -48.38
N SER A 14 24.64 -51.46 -47.74
CA SER A 14 25.93 -50.78 -48.02
C SER A 14 26.11 -50.32 -49.48
N TRP A 15 26.05 -49.01 -49.74
CA TRP A 15 27.20 -48.10 -49.97
C TRP A 15 26.75 -46.73 -50.52
N ARG A 16 27.08 -45.68 -49.75
CA ARG A 16 27.75 -44.41 -50.12
C ARG A 16 27.12 -43.45 -51.17
N ASN A 17 26.77 -42.25 -50.71
CA ASN A 17 27.35 -40.96 -51.13
C ASN A 17 26.81 -39.86 -50.19
N SER A 18 27.61 -39.29 -49.28
CA SER A 18 28.59 -38.22 -49.50
C SER A 18 27.99 -36.95 -50.11
N ALA A 19 27.43 -36.11 -49.24
CA ALA A 19 27.49 -34.66 -49.37
C ALA A 19 27.49 -34.06 -47.96
N ALA A 20 28.64 -33.49 -47.58
CA ALA A 20 28.85 -32.84 -46.30
C ALA A 20 28.06 -31.53 -46.24
N ALA A 21 27.28 -31.35 -45.17
CA ALA A 21 26.70 -30.08 -44.76
C ALA A 21 27.40 -29.61 -43.47
N PRO A 22 27.60 -28.30 -43.28
CA PRO A 22 28.55 -27.77 -42.31
C PRO A 22 28.09 -27.96 -40.86
N ALA A 23 29.07 -28.22 -39.99
CA ALA A 23 28.88 -28.37 -38.54
C ALA A 23 28.34 -27.08 -37.93
N TRP A 24 27.08 -27.11 -37.48
CA TRP A 24 26.54 -26.13 -36.55
C TRP A 24 26.80 -26.67 -35.15
N SER A 25 27.71 -26.01 -34.42
CA SER A 25 28.00 -26.31 -33.02
C SER A 25 26.74 -26.08 -32.18
N ARG A 26 26.19 -27.13 -31.58
CA ARG A 26 25.12 -26.99 -30.58
C ARG A 26 25.67 -26.17 -29.40
N PRO A 27 25.00 -25.07 -28.96
CA PRO A 27 25.37 -24.43 -27.72
C PRO A 27 25.11 -25.39 -26.55
N ALA A 28 26.08 -25.51 -25.65
CA ALA A 28 25.98 -26.33 -24.46
C ALA A 28 24.76 -25.92 -23.59
N PRO A 29 24.09 -26.85 -22.88
CA PRO A 29 23.02 -26.49 -21.98
C PRO A 29 23.58 -25.58 -20.87
N ARG A 30 23.04 -24.36 -20.76
CA ARG A 30 23.30 -23.48 -19.62
C ARG A 30 22.85 -24.20 -18.36
N LYS A 31 23.78 -24.41 -17.41
CA LYS A 31 23.46 -24.85 -16.05
C LYS A 31 22.34 -23.95 -15.50
N PRO A 32 21.32 -24.50 -14.82
CA PRO A 32 20.39 -23.66 -14.08
C PRO A 32 21.18 -22.86 -13.06
N ALA A 33 21.01 -21.54 -13.09
CA ALA A 33 21.55 -20.66 -12.07
C ALA A 33 20.96 -21.11 -10.73
N THR A 34 21.81 -21.60 -9.85
CA THR A 34 21.50 -21.79 -8.44
C THR A 34 20.94 -20.47 -7.93
N ALA A 35 19.64 -20.45 -7.65
CA ALA A 35 19.00 -19.35 -6.96
C ALA A 35 19.73 -19.21 -5.61
N ALA A 36 20.48 -18.11 -5.49
CA ALA A 36 21.08 -17.75 -4.23
C ALA A 36 19.94 -17.52 -3.23
N THR A 37 19.86 -18.38 -2.22
CA THR A 37 19.15 -18.09 -0.98
C THR A 37 19.52 -16.67 -0.56
N PRO A 38 18.56 -15.75 -0.34
CA PRO A 38 18.92 -14.43 0.15
C PRO A 38 19.51 -14.63 1.54
N ALA A 39 20.82 -14.47 1.64
CA ALA A 39 21.52 -14.38 2.91
C ALA A 39 20.78 -13.35 3.77
N ALA A 40 20.52 -13.71 5.02
CA ALA A 40 19.93 -12.82 6.00
C ALA A 40 20.75 -11.52 6.03
N ARG A 41 20.23 -10.47 5.38
CA ARG A 41 20.79 -9.13 5.47
C ARG A 41 20.70 -8.77 6.96
N GLY A 42 21.87 -8.55 7.57
CA GLY A 42 21.96 -8.02 8.92
C GLY A 42 21.04 -6.82 9.06
N ALA A 43 20.45 -6.66 10.24
CA ALA A 43 19.51 -5.58 10.53
C ALA A 43 20.07 -4.25 10.01
N ASP A 44 19.32 -3.61 9.13
CA ASP A 44 19.60 -2.24 8.73
C ASP A 44 19.51 -1.39 10.01
N PRO A 45 20.54 -0.63 10.40
CA PRO A 45 20.56 0.12 11.66
C PRO A 45 19.40 1.12 11.82
N MET A 46 18.64 1.42 10.75
CA MET A 46 17.45 2.28 10.78
C MET A 46 16.11 1.53 10.79
N ALA A 47 16.10 0.19 10.70
CA ALA A 47 14.86 -0.58 10.64
C ALA A 47 14.15 -0.63 12.02
N ILE A 48 12.88 -0.24 12.04
CA ILE A 48 12.00 -0.28 13.21
C ILE A 48 11.18 -1.56 13.15
N ARG A 49 11.14 -2.31 14.25
CA ARG A 49 10.16 -3.39 14.44
C ARG A 49 8.90 -2.83 15.07
N ALA A 50 7.75 -3.08 14.46
CA ALA A 50 6.47 -2.61 14.97
C ALA A 50 5.34 -3.60 14.65
N PRO A 51 4.29 -3.64 15.48
CA PRO A 51 3.07 -4.35 15.14
C PRO A 51 2.36 -3.70 13.95
N LEU A 52 1.80 -4.53 13.07
CA LEU A 52 1.04 -4.11 11.90
C LEU A 52 -0.46 -4.25 12.20
N PHE A 53 -1.18 -3.14 12.05
CA PHE A 53 -2.63 -3.08 12.08
C PHE A 53 -3.13 -2.82 10.64
N PRO A 54 -3.48 -3.88 9.89
CA PRO A 54 -4.01 -3.73 8.54
C PRO A 54 -5.48 -3.27 8.58
N LEU A 55 -5.81 -2.26 7.78
CA LEU A 55 -7.19 -1.77 7.62
C LEU A 55 -7.57 -1.76 6.14
N PRO A 56 -8.82 -2.13 5.79
CA PRO A 56 -9.36 -1.87 4.47
C PRO A 56 -9.75 -0.40 4.35
N ASN A 57 -9.59 0.18 3.17
CA ASN A 57 -10.14 1.50 2.82
C ASN A 57 -9.68 2.69 3.69
N VAL A 58 -8.60 2.55 4.48
CA VAL A 58 -8.11 3.60 5.39
C VAL A 58 -6.59 3.77 5.25
N LEU A 59 -6.16 5.02 5.11
CA LEU A 59 -4.75 5.44 5.13
C LEU A 59 -4.51 6.36 6.32
N LEU A 60 -3.45 6.12 7.08
CA LEU A 60 -3.01 7.02 8.14
C LEU A 60 -1.96 8.00 7.60
N TYR A 61 -2.40 9.23 7.33
CA TYR A 61 -1.52 10.31 6.90
C TYR A 61 -0.73 10.91 8.07
N PRO A 62 0.47 11.46 7.83
CA PRO A 62 1.16 12.25 8.85
C PRO A 62 0.27 13.35 9.43
N SER A 63 0.40 13.56 10.74
CA SER A 63 -0.39 14.46 11.58
C SER A 63 -1.89 14.15 11.68
N ALA A 64 -2.44 13.23 10.89
CA ALA A 64 -3.83 12.81 10.99
C ALA A 64 -4.08 12.05 12.29
N ILE A 65 -5.22 12.34 12.93
CA ILE A 65 -5.68 11.64 14.13
C ILE A 65 -6.80 10.69 13.73
N LEU A 66 -6.69 9.41 14.11
CA LEU A 66 -7.66 8.38 13.79
C LEU A 66 -8.10 7.66 15.08
N PRO A 67 -9.38 7.75 15.47
CA PRO A 67 -9.93 6.87 16.49
C PRO A 67 -10.16 5.47 15.91
N ILE A 68 -9.70 4.43 16.60
CA ILE A 68 -9.85 3.03 16.18
C ILE A 68 -10.57 2.26 17.29
N HIS A 69 -11.69 1.64 16.92
CA HIS A 69 -12.33 0.66 17.79
C HIS A 69 -11.70 -0.72 17.56
N VAL A 70 -11.02 -1.24 18.58
CA VAL A 70 -10.32 -2.51 18.55
C VAL A 70 -11.18 -3.57 19.24
N PHE A 71 -11.72 -4.48 18.44
CA PHE A 71 -12.61 -5.55 18.92
C PHE A 71 -12.16 -6.96 18.52
N GLU A 72 -11.34 -7.10 17.47
CA GLU A 72 -10.79 -8.40 17.08
C GLU A 72 -9.76 -8.86 18.09
N THR A 73 -9.87 -10.12 18.55
CA THR A 73 -9.01 -10.71 19.58
C THR A 73 -7.52 -10.52 19.29
N ARG A 74 -7.08 -10.71 18.03
CA ARG A 74 -5.67 -10.51 17.64
C ARG A 74 -5.16 -9.09 17.87
N TYR A 75 -6.00 -8.08 17.71
CA TYR A 75 -5.63 -6.68 17.89
C TYR A 75 -5.87 -6.19 19.31
N VAL A 76 -6.78 -6.81 20.08
CA VAL A 76 -6.85 -6.63 21.52
C VAL A 76 -5.50 -7.03 22.15
N HIS A 77 -4.99 -8.22 21.80
CA HIS A 77 -3.65 -8.66 22.23
C HIS A 77 -2.52 -7.71 21.79
N LEU A 78 -2.62 -7.11 20.61
CA LEU A 78 -1.65 -6.10 20.16
C LEU A 78 -1.63 -4.90 21.11
N VAL A 79 -2.81 -4.38 21.46
CA VAL A 79 -2.94 -3.21 22.34
C VAL A 79 -2.48 -3.54 23.76
N GLU A 80 -2.83 -4.72 24.28
CA GLU A 80 -2.35 -5.21 25.58
C GLU A 80 -0.82 -5.32 25.62
N ASP A 81 -0.21 -5.87 24.57
CA ASP A 81 1.25 -6.00 24.48
C ASP A 81 1.95 -4.64 24.43
N LEU A 82 1.39 -3.67 23.70
CA LEU A 82 1.90 -2.29 23.67
C LEU A 82 1.88 -1.68 25.07
N LEU A 83 0.75 -1.78 25.77
CA LEU A 83 0.58 -1.29 27.14
C LEU A 83 1.57 -1.96 28.11
N ALA A 84 1.68 -3.28 28.06
CA ALA A 84 2.56 -4.06 28.94
C ALA A 84 4.06 -3.72 28.76
N ARG A 85 4.45 -3.34 27.53
CA ARG A 85 5.84 -2.97 27.21
C ARG A 85 6.12 -1.48 27.35
N GLY A 86 5.10 -0.66 27.57
CA GLY A 86 5.22 0.80 27.55
C GLY A 86 5.57 1.34 26.16
N GLU A 87 5.16 0.63 25.11
CA GLU A 87 5.34 1.02 23.71
C GLU A 87 4.07 1.68 23.18
N ASP A 88 4.22 2.63 22.26
CA ASP A 88 3.11 3.40 21.69
C ASP A 88 3.13 3.43 20.16
N ARG A 89 3.96 2.61 19.51
CA ARG A 89 4.13 2.64 18.06
C ARG A 89 3.54 1.43 17.38
N LEU A 90 2.83 1.68 16.29
CA LEU A 90 2.29 0.64 15.42
C LEU A 90 2.24 1.14 13.97
N VAL A 91 2.11 0.22 13.01
CA VAL A 91 2.05 0.53 11.58
C VAL A 91 0.63 0.30 11.08
N LEU A 92 0.03 1.31 10.46
CA LEU A 92 -1.25 1.19 9.75
C LEU A 92 -0.99 0.94 8.28
N GLY A 93 -1.26 -0.30 7.84
CA GLY A 93 -1.10 -0.72 6.45
C GLY A 93 -2.44 -0.83 5.74
N LEU A 94 -2.53 -0.32 4.51
CA LEU A 94 -3.69 -0.56 3.66
C LEU A 94 -3.66 -2.00 3.12
N LEU A 95 -4.77 -2.71 3.24
CA LEU A 95 -5.00 -4.00 2.57
C LEU A 95 -5.12 -3.80 1.06
N ARG A 96 -4.48 -4.66 0.26
CA ARG A 96 -4.66 -4.66 -1.20
C ARG A 96 -5.99 -5.30 -1.58
N ASP A 97 -6.45 -5.02 -2.80
CA ASP A 97 -7.61 -5.68 -3.42
C ASP A 97 -7.62 -7.21 -3.25
N GLY A 98 -8.80 -7.77 -3.06
CA GLY A 98 -9.00 -9.21 -2.85
C GLY A 98 -8.66 -9.68 -1.44
N TRP A 99 -8.63 -8.77 -0.46
CA TRP A 99 -8.39 -9.10 0.94
C TRP A 99 -9.59 -9.80 1.59
N GLU A 100 -10.78 -9.63 1.04
CA GLU A 100 -12.05 -10.11 1.60
C GLU A 100 -12.05 -11.64 1.78
N ASP A 101 -11.50 -12.36 0.80
CA ASP A 101 -11.45 -13.83 0.79
C ASP A 101 -10.55 -14.42 1.90
N ASP A 102 -9.58 -13.64 2.39
CA ASP A 102 -8.61 -14.07 3.42
C ASP A 102 -8.48 -13.07 4.57
N TYR A 103 -9.53 -12.33 4.93
CA TYR A 103 -9.43 -11.25 5.93
C TYR A 103 -8.84 -11.71 7.29
N PHE A 104 -9.23 -12.91 7.73
CA PHE A 104 -8.75 -13.51 8.98
C PHE A 104 -7.37 -14.16 8.86
N GLY A 105 -6.88 -14.42 7.65
CA GLY A 105 -5.55 -14.94 7.40
C GLY A 105 -4.50 -13.84 7.37
N SER A 106 -3.82 -13.68 6.23
CA SER A 106 -2.73 -12.70 6.10
C SER A 106 -2.75 -12.03 4.73
N PRO A 107 -3.83 -11.27 4.42
CA PRO A 107 -3.97 -10.64 3.13
C PRO A 107 -2.84 -9.62 2.92
N PRO A 108 -2.38 -9.47 1.67
CA PRO A 108 -1.27 -8.59 1.36
C PRO A 108 -1.62 -7.13 1.70
N VAL A 109 -0.61 -6.39 2.13
CA VAL A 109 -0.71 -4.93 2.37
C VAL A 109 0.11 -4.17 1.34
N HIS A 110 -0.20 -2.89 1.15
CA HIS A 110 0.65 -2.01 0.38
C HIS A 110 2.02 -1.83 1.06
N PRO A 111 3.09 -1.65 0.26
CA PRO A 111 4.45 -1.55 0.77
C PRO A 111 4.70 -0.27 1.57
N VAL A 112 4.04 0.83 1.23
CA VAL A 112 4.14 2.11 1.95
C VAL A 112 2.94 2.25 2.88
N ALA A 113 3.21 2.48 4.16
CA ALA A 113 2.23 2.49 5.24
C ALA A 113 2.41 3.71 6.16
N GLY A 114 1.40 4.00 6.98
CA GLY A 114 1.48 5.04 7.99
C GLY A 114 2.11 4.52 9.27
N LEU A 115 3.12 5.21 9.79
CA LEU A 115 3.62 4.99 11.15
C LEU A 115 2.75 5.77 12.12
N ALA A 116 2.23 5.07 13.12
CA ALA A 116 1.31 5.62 14.11
C ALA A 116 1.97 5.69 15.49
N GLN A 117 1.66 6.76 16.21
CA GLN A 117 1.82 6.85 17.65
C GLN A 117 0.44 6.77 18.32
N VAL A 118 0.28 5.91 19.32
CA VAL A 118 -0.92 5.83 20.14
C VAL A 118 -0.89 6.96 21.16
N LEU A 119 -1.82 7.91 21.03
CA LEU A 119 -1.98 9.03 21.95
C LEU A 119 -2.79 8.67 23.19
N HIS A 120 -3.73 7.74 23.05
CA HIS A 120 -4.61 7.34 24.14
C HIS A 120 -5.05 5.89 24.01
N PHE A 121 -5.06 5.20 25.14
CA PHE A 121 -5.61 3.85 25.31
C PHE A 121 -6.87 3.94 26.18
N GLY A 122 -8.02 3.65 25.59
CA GLY A 122 -9.30 3.62 26.29
C GLY A 122 -9.83 2.20 26.38
N GLU A 123 -9.61 1.53 27.51
CA GLU A 123 -10.20 0.21 27.79
C GLU A 123 -11.71 0.32 28.01
N LYS A 124 -12.47 -0.62 27.44
CA LYS A 124 -13.90 -0.76 27.64
C LYS A 124 -14.20 -1.88 28.63
N LEU A 125 -15.38 -1.80 29.26
CA LEU A 125 -15.86 -2.80 30.24
C LEU A 125 -15.98 -4.23 29.67
N ASP A 126 -16.02 -4.38 28.35
CA ASP A 126 -16.11 -5.67 27.65
C ASP A 126 -14.74 -6.22 27.20
N GLY A 127 -13.63 -5.64 27.66
CA GLY A 127 -12.26 -6.04 27.31
C GLY A 127 -11.83 -5.58 25.91
N ARG A 128 -12.62 -4.73 25.23
CA ARG A 128 -12.23 -4.10 23.96
C ARG A 128 -11.52 -2.78 24.22
N TYR A 129 -10.90 -2.22 23.18
CA TYR A 129 -10.27 -0.91 23.26
C TYR A 129 -10.86 0.10 22.28
N ASN A 130 -10.86 1.36 22.67
CA ASN A 130 -10.82 2.49 21.76
C ASN A 130 -9.42 3.11 21.89
N ILE A 131 -8.66 3.14 20.80
CA ILE A 131 -7.37 3.83 20.77
C ILE A 131 -7.48 5.08 19.92
N LEU A 132 -6.74 6.12 20.30
CA LEU A 132 -6.56 7.31 19.47
C LEU A 132 -5.13 7.27 18.94
N VAL A 133 -4.95 7.22 17.62
CA VAL A 133 -3.63 7.22 17.01
C VAL A 133 -3.38 8.48 16.20
N GLN A 134 -2.13 8.92 16.16
CA GLN A 134 -1.65 10.00 15.30
C GLN A 134 -0.64 9.45 14.30
N GLY A 135 -0.78 9.80 13.03
CA GLY A 135 0.25 9.55 12.03
C GLY A 135 1.49 10.40 12.31
N ILE A 136 2.65 9.76 12.44
CA ILE A 136 3.93 10.46 12.69
C ILE A 136 4.89 10.39 11.49
N GLY A 137 4.51 9.66 10.44
CA GLY A 137 5.30 9.58 9.21
C GLY A 137 4.86 8.46 8.29
N ARG A 138 5.53 8.38 7.15
CA ARG A 138 5.41 7.28 6.18
C ARG A 138 6.54 6.29 6.42
N VAL A 139 6.25 5.01 6.25
CA VAL A 139 7.26 3.94 6.34
C VAL A 139 7.15 2.99 5.16
N GLN A 140 8.27 2.41 4.77
CA GLN A 140 8.33 1.31 3.82
C GLN A 140 8.44 0.00 4.59
N ILE A 141 7.49 -0.91 4.36
CA ILE A 141 7.50 -2.26 4.92
C ILE A 141 8.57 -3.06 4.18
N LEU A 142 9.61 -3.49 4.91
CA LEU A 142 10.72 -4.27 4.36
C LEU A 142 10.38 -5.76 4.33
N ARG A 143 9.82 -6.26 5.44
CA ARG A 143 9.41 -7.66 5.59
C ARG A 143 8.49 -7.83 6.79
N GLN A 144 7.68 -8.89 6.74
CA GLN A 144 6.96 -9.38 7.91
C GLN A 144 7.86 -10.32 8.72
N THR A 145 7.85 -10.15 10.03
CA THR A 145 8.70 -10.91 10.95
C THR A 145 7.82 -11.72 11.90
N GLY A 146 7.33 -12.91 11.49
CA GLY A 146 6.70 -13.86 12.42
C GLY A 146 7.69 -14.26 13.53
N ARG A 147 7.32 -14.67 14.75
CA ARG A 147 6.16 -15.45 15.24
C ARG A 147 5.95 -15.17 16.76
N GLY A 148 4.93 -15.79 17.37
CA GLY A 148 4.74 -15.87 18.83
C GLY A 148 3.59 -15.04 19.38
N VAL A 149 2.95 -14.23 18.53
CA VAL A 149 1.82 -13.37 18.84
C VAL A 149 0.72 -13.53 17.79
N PRO A 150 -0.56 -13.23 18.10
CA PRO A 150 -1.69 -13.45 17.18
C PRO A 150 -1.83 -12.36 16.10
N TYR A 151 -1.04 -11.29 16.16
CA TYR A 151 -1.02 -10.18 15.20
C TYR A 151 0.27 -10.19 14.36
N ARG A 152 0.27 -9.41 13.27
CA ARG A 152 1.40 -9.33 12.34
C ARG A 152 2.46 -8.38 12.88
N LEU A 153 3.72 -8.75 12.75
CA LEU A 153 4.87 -7.90 13.04
C LEU A 153 5.60 -7.57 11.73
N VAL A 154 6.08 -6.34 11.61
CA VAL A 154 6.84 -5.86 10.45
C VAL A 154 8.15 -5.21 10.86
N GLU A 155 9.14 -5.35 10.00
CA GLU A 155 10.27 -4.43 9.96
C GLU A 155 10.02 -3.38 8.90
N VAL A 156 10.21 -2.11 9.29
CA VAL A 156 9.93 -0.96 8.45
C VAL A 156 11.08 0.04 8.49
N GLU A 157 11.26 0.79 7.41
CA GLU A 157 12.15 1.96 7.35
C GLU A 157 11.32 3.25 7.29
N PRO A 158 11.66 4.29 8.07
CA PRO A 158 11.07 5.63 7.89
C PRO A 158 11.40 6.21 6.51
N LEU A 159 10.39 6.80 5.86
CA LEU A 159 10.55 7.46 4.58
C LEU A 159 10.63 8.97 4.76
N ALA A 160 11.77 9.55 4.34
CA ALA A 160 11.96 10.99 4.35
C ALA A 160 11.30 11.65 3.13
N GLU A 161 10.60 12.75 3.36
CA GLU A 161 10.00 13.55 2.30
C GLU A 161 10.98 14.57 1.73
N ARG A 162 10.82 14.88 0.44
CA ARG A 162 11.64 15.85 -0.27
C ARG A 162 10.81 17.09 -0.54
N GLU A 163 11.22 18.20 0.07
CA GLU A 163 10.61 19.51 -0.14
C GLU A 163 11.18 20.20 -1.38
N PRO A 164 10.36 20.93 -2.16
CA PRO A 164 10.85 21.79 -3.22
C PRO A 164 11.48 23.08 -2.66
N PRO A 165 12.23 23.84 -3.48
CA PRO A 165 12.75 25.15 -3.10
C PRO A 165 11.64 26.11 -2.63
N PRO A 166 11.92 27.05 -1.70
CA PRO A 166 10.90 27.88 -1.06
C PRO A 166 9.95 28.62 -2.02
N PRO A 167 10.39 29.24 -3.13
CA PRO A 167 9.47 29.92 -4.04
C PRO A 167 8.41 28.99 -4.65
N GLN A 168 8.80 27.75 -4.97
CA GLN A 168 7.89 26.73 -5.51
C GLN A 168 7.00 26.16 -4.40
N ALA A 169 7.57 25.90 -3.23
CA ALA A 169 6.81 25.45 -2.06
C ALA A 169 5.69 26.43 -1.71
N GLU A 170 5.99 27.74 -1.66
CA GLU A 170 5.01 28.77 -1.34
C GLU A 170 3.89 28.90 -2.37
N ALA A 171 4.21 28.78 -3.66
CA ALA A 171 3.19 28.78 -4.70
C ALA A 171 2.21 27.61 -4.56
N LEU A 172 2.73 26.41 -4.29
CA LEU A 172 1.91 25.22 -4.08
C LEU A 172 1.12 25.28 -2.76
N ARG A 173 1.70 25.82 -1.68
CA ARG A 173 0.99 26.02 -0.40
C ARG A 173 -0.23 26.92 -0.59
N ARG A 174 -0.08 28.03 -1.33
CA ARG A 174 -1.21 28.91 -1.66
C ARG A 174 -2.28 28.16 -2.47
N ALA A 175 -1.89 27.52 -3.57
CA ALA A 175 -2.84 26.80 -4.42
C ALA A 175 -3.61 25.69 -3.68
N LEU A 176 -2.93 24.91 -2.83
CA LEU A 176 -3.58 23.87 -2.03
C LEU A 176 -4.50 24.44 -0.95
N ARG A 177 -4.09 25.53 -0.30
CA ARG A 177 -4.92 26.22 0.71
C ARG A 177 -6.19 26.77 0.07
N ASP A 178 -6.05 27.50 -1.02
CA ASP A 178 -7.18 28.08 -1.74
C ASP A 178 -8.13 26.97 -2.20
N GLY A 179 -7.57 25.91 -2.79
CA GLY A 179 -8.32 24.72 -3.18
C GLY A 179 -9.04 24.02 -2.03
N LEU A 180 -8.43 23.94 -0.85
CA LEU A 180 -9.03 23.33 0.34
C LEU A 180 -10.16 24.18 0.91
N ILE A 181 -9.98 25.49 0.99
CA ILE A 181 -11.01 26.44 1.43
C ILE A 181 -12.21 26.36 0.49
N ASP A 182 -11.97 26.42 -0.82
CA ASP A 182 -13.02 26.37 -1.84
C ASP A 182 -13.73 25.02 -1.87
N PHE A 183 -13.00 23.91 -1.75
CA PHE A 183 -13.59 22.57 -1.84
C PHE A 183 -14.41 22.18 -0.61
N ALA A 184 -13.96 22.61 0.57
CA ALA A 184 -14.59 22.33 1.86
C ALA A 184 -15.62 23.39 2.26
N ASP A 185 -16.03 24.28 1.35
CA ASP A 185 -16.96 25.38 1.60
C ASP A 185 -16.58 26.23 2.84
N GLY A 186 -15.29 26.42 3.08
CA GLY A 186 -14.74 27.16 4.22
C GLY A 186 -14.84 26.46 5.58
N SER A 187 -15.31 25.21 5.64
CA SER A 187 -15.50 24.47 6.91
C SER A 187 -14.19 24.04 7.59
N LEU A 188 -13.08 24.02 6.84
CA LEU A 188 -11.77 23.64 7.36
C LEU A 188 -10.92 24.88 7.66
N MET A 189 -10.52 25.02 8.92
CA MET A 189 -9.54 26.03 9.33
C MET A 189 -8.13 25.49 9.09
N VAL A 190 -7.35 26.22 8.29
CA VAL A 190 -5.99 25.82 7.89
C VAL A 190 -5.02 26.90 8.33
N GLN A 191 -4.02 26.54 9.13
CA GLN A 191 -2.98 27.48 9.60
C GLN A 191 -2.21 28.09 8.42
N ALA A 192 -1.88 29.39 8.48
CA ALA A 192 -1.27 30.14 7.39
C ALA A 192 0.11 29.61 6.97
N ASP A 193 0.85 29.04 7.91
CA ASP A 193 2.20 28.49 7.80
C ASP A 193 2.22 26.95 7.70
N ALA A 194 1.07 26.32 7.48
CA ALA A 194 0.96 24.87 7.34
C ALA A 194 1.96 24.30 6.29
N PRO A 195 2.69 23.22 6.62
CA PRO A 195 3.64 22.60 5.70
C PRO A 195 2.99 22.14 4.39
N LEU A 196 3.77 22.13 3.30
CA LEU A 196 3.27 21.74 1.98
C LEU A 196 2.72 20.31 1.97
N GLY A 197 3.49 19.36 2.50
CA GLY A 197 3.09 17.96 2.60
C GLY A 197 1.78 17.78 3.39
N TYR A 198 1.59 18.54 4.48
CA TYR A 198 0.37 18.50 5.29
C TYR A 198 -0.85 19.00 4.50
N LEU A 199 -0.74 20.13 3.80
CA LEU A 199 -1.83 20.66 2.97
C LEU A 199 -2.26 19.68 1.88
N ALA A 200 -1.28 19.06 1.21
CA ALA A 200 -1.55 18.05 0.18
C ALA A 200 -2.27 16.83 0.77
N ASP A 201 -1.84 16.37 1.95
CA ASP A 201 -2.42 15.21 2.63
C ASP A 201 -3.86 15.50 3.10
N VAL A 202 -4.12 16.66 3.70
CA VAL A 202 -5.47 17.07 4.12
C VAL A 202 -6.43 17.16 2.93
N LEU A 203 -6.01 17.79 1.84
CA LEU A 203 -6.83 17.89 0.65
C LEU A 203 -7.09 16.51 0.03
N LEU A 204 -6.09 15.64 -0.03
CA LEU A 204 -6.25 14.26 -0.53
C LEU A 204 -7.23 13.43 0.33
N VAL A 205 -7.24 13.63 1.65
CA VAL A 205 -8.23 13.02 2.54
C VAL A 205 -9.64 13.48 2.17
N ALA A 206 -9.84 14.78 1.96
CA ALA A 206 -11.15 15.38 1.67
C ALA A 206 -11.71 15.01 0.28
N LEU A 207 -10.86 14.77 -0.71
CA LEU A 207 -11.29 14.50 -2.08
C LEU A 207 -11.99 13.13 -2.22
N PRO A 208 -13.07 13.01 -3.02
CA PRO A 208 -13.78 11.76 -3.29
C PRO A 208 -13.02 10.92 -4.34
N THR A 209 -11.91 10.33 -3.89
CA THR A 209 -10.98 9.57 -4.74
C THR A 209 -10.95 8.10 -4.28
N PRO A 210 -10.95 7.12 -5.20
CA PRO A 210 -10.76 5.70 -4.85
C PRO A 210 -9.52 5.48 -3.97
N ILE A 211 -9.60 4.53 -3.04
CA ILE A 211 -8.52 4.32 -2.06
C ILE A 211 -7.19 3.94 -2.71
N GLU A 212 -7.21 3.16 -3.78
CA GLU A 212 -6.01 2.77 -4.52
C GLU A 212 -5.28 3.98 -5.12
N GLU A 213 -6.02 4.90 -5.75
CA GLU A 213 -5.44 6.16 -6.27
C GLU A 213 -4.91 7.04 -5.11
N LYS A 214 -5.60 7.06 -3.95
CA LYS A 214 -5.08 7.73 -2.74
C LYS A 214 -3.79 7.07 -2.24
N GLN A 215 -3.69 5.75 -2.27
CA GLN A 215 -2.52 4.98 -1.85
C GLN A 215 -1.31 5.22 -2.77
N GLU A 216 -1.53 5.33 -4.08
CA GLU A 216 -0.49 5.72 -5.03
C GLU A 216 0.07 7.11 -4.72
N LEU A 217 -0.81 8.10 -4.50
CA LEU A 217 -0.40 9.46 -4.14
C LEU A 217 0.25 9.53 -2.75
N PHE A 218 -0.27 8.76 -1.79
CA PHE A 218 0.30 8.64 -0.45
C PHE A 218 1.75 8.14 -0.50
N ALA A 219 2.09 7.27 -1.46
CA ALA A 219 3.45 6.74 -1.62
C ALA A 219 4.44 7.72 -2.28
N ILE A 220 4.00 8.88 -2.80
CA ILE A 220 4.89 9.86 -3.45
C ILE A 220 5.61 10.68 -2.37
N LEU A 221 6.92 10.52 -2.24
CA LEU A 221 7.74 11.24 -1.24
C LEU A 221 8.23 12.62 -1.70
N ASP A 222 8.12 12.93 -2.99
CA ASP A 222 8.37 14.27 -3.53
C ASP A 222 7.12 15.13 -3.29
N GLN A 223 7.22 16.09 -2.36
CA GLN A 223 6.06 16.90 -1.98
C GLN A 223 5.55 17.77 -3.13
N ARG A 224 6.42 18.20 -4.05
CA ARG A 224 6.02 18.98 -5.23
C ARG A 224 5.18 18.13 -6.15
N LEU A 225 5.67 16.94 -6.52
CA LEU A 225 4.95 16.03 -7.39
C LEU A 225 3.61 15.58 -6.77
N ARG A 226 3.60 15.31 -5.47
CA ARG A 226 2.37 14.96 -4.73
C ARG A 226 1.36 16.11 -4.76
N ALA A 227 1.80 17.33 -4.44
CA ALA A 227 0.95 18.52 -4.47
C ALA A 227 0.35 18.80 -5.86
N GLU A 228 1.16 18.74 -6.92
CA GLU A 228 0.71 18.92 -8.30
C GLU A 228 -0.38 17.90 -8.69
N LYS A 229 -0.20 16.63 -8.32
CA LYS A 229 -1.19 15.58 -8.58
C LYS A 229 -2.47 15.75 -7.76
N VAL A 230 -2.36 16.17 -6.50
CA VAL A 230 -3.54 16.45 -5.66
C VAL A 230 -4.35 17.62 -6.23
N LEU A 231 -3.69 18.67 -6.74
CA LEU A 231 -4.38 19.77 -7.42
C LEU A 231 -5.11 19.30 -8.70
N GLN A 232 -4.52 18.39 -9.47
CA GLN A 232 -5.20 17.79 -10.62
C GLN A 232 -6.45 16.98 -10.21
N LEU A 233 -6.39 16.27 -9.08
CA LEU A 233 -7.56 15.57 -8.52
C LEU A 233 -8.64 16.55 -8.08
N LEU A 234 -8.26 17.67 -7.46
CA LEU A 234 -9.19 18.72 -7.09
C LEU A 234 -9.89 19.30 -8.33
N GLU A 235 -9.15 19.61 -9.39
CA GLU A 235 -9.73 20.13 -10.64
C GLU A 235 -10.74 19.15 -11.25
N ARG A 236 -10.42 17.84 -11.23
CA ARG A 236 -11.36 16.77 -11.62
C ARG A 236 -12.62 16.79 -10.74
N ALA A 237 -12.46 16.77 -9.42
CA ALA A 237 -13.58 16.72 -8.48
C ALA A 237 -14.50 17.96 -8.59
N VAL A 238 -13.94 19.16 -8.78
CA VAL A 238 -14.70 20.40 -8.99
C VAL A 238 -15.49 20.33 -10.30
N ARG A 239 -14.88 19.82 -11.38
CA ARG A 239 -15.56 19.63 -12.67
C ARG A 239 -16.74 18.67 -12.53
N ASP A 240 -16.53 17.54 -11.85
CA ASP A 240 -17.56 16.52 -11.66
C ASP A 240 -18.72 17.06 -10.82
N ARG A 241 -18.44 17.81 -9.74
CA ARG A 241 -19.48 18.48 -8.92
C ARG A 241 -20.32 19.46 -9.74
N ARG A 242 -19.69 20.26 -10.61
CA ARG A 242 -20.41 21.18 -11.52
C ARG A 242 -21.26 20.44 -12.55
N SER A 243 -20.78 19.31 -13.08
CA SER A 243 -21.53 18.51 -14.05
C SER A 243 -22.80 17.89 -13.43
N TRP A 244 -22.73 17.47 -12.15
CA TRP A 244 -23.90 17.00 -11.40
C TRP A 244 -24.91 18.12 -11.14
N SER A 245 -24.43 19.32 -10.76
CA SER A 245 -25.30 20.49 -10.54
C SER A 245 -25.92 21.04 -11.83
N ALA A 246 -25.32 20.78 -12.99
CA ALA A 246 -25.81 21.25 -14.28
C ALA A 246 -26.70 20.23 -15.01
N ALA A 247 -26.81 18.99 -14.50
CA ALA A 247 -27.72 18.00 -15.06
C ALA A 247 -29.18 18.44 -14.80
N PRO A 248 -30.05 18.51 -15.82
CA PRO A 248 -31.45 18.82 -15.60
C PRO A 248 -32.06 17.76 -14.69
N MET A 249 -32.67 18.20 -13.57
CA MET A 249 -33.50 17.35 -12.71
C MET A 249 -34.50 16.60 -13.61
N PRO A 250 -34.61 15.26 -13.54
CA PRO A 250 -35.70 14.58 -14.21
C PRO A 250 -37.00 15.09 -13.59
N ILE A 251 -37.71 15.91 -14.36
CA ILE A 251 -39.07 16.35 -14.00
C ILE A 251 -39.86 15.05 -13.90
N ALA A 252 -40.26 14.69 -12.68
CA ALA A 252 -41.12 13.56 -12.42
C ALA A 252 -42.43 13.79 -13.19
N ALA A 253 -42.55 13.16 -14.36
CA ALA A 253 -43.77 13.10 -15.11
C ALA A 253 -44.74 12.17 -14.36
N GLY A 254 -45.81 12.77 -13.83
CA GLY A 254 -47.14 12.19 -13.72
C GLY A 254 -47.31 11.02 -12.77
N TRP A 255 -47.88 11.31 -11.59
CA TRP A 255 -48.89 10.44 -10.99
C TRP A 255 -50.12 11.33 -10.70
N ASN A 256 -51.19 11.07 -11.45
CA ASN A 256 -52.55 11.53 -11.16
C ASN A 256 -53.02 11.03 -9.80
#